data_AF-A0A0G1HUH1-F1
#
_entry.id   AF-A0A0G1HUH1-F1
#
_cell.length_a   1.000
_cell.length_b   1.000
_cell.length_c   1.000
_cell.angle_alpha   90.00
_cell.angle_beta   90.00
_cell.angle_gamma   90.00
#
_symmetry.space_group_name_H-M   'P 1'
#
loop_
_entity.id
_entity.type
_entity.pdbx_description
1 polymer ?
#
loop_
_entity_poly.entity_id
_entity_poly.type
_entity_poly.pdbx_seq_one_letter_code
_entity_poly.pdbx_strand_id
1 'polypeptide(L)'
;MIYHSGYIDRIALIKWFRKWYAFGMSTGEGNKSKYRSIDIKYTPWVLKEYKYWTLLLHDDQWYLGRAYVWLVREGGMQRFSELENPEYIEMKMVMQEYEQVLENLYNPDFMNYAWLANMFVEHGGHGHLHLIPRYRNERIFAGTTFIDGRWGKNYSPSEEFKPAENILIQIRDAIKNELSTMDFSSNIVHLR
;
A
#
# COMPACT_ATOMS: atom_id res chain seq x y z
N MET A 1 30.63 28.78 5.50
CA MET A 1 30.40 28.33 6.90
C MET A 1 29.56 29.41 7.54
N ILE A 2 28.37 29.20 8.07
CA ILE A 2 27.91 28.16 9.01
C ILE A 2 26.43 27.85 8.72
N TYR A 3 26.09 26.57 8.58
CA TYR A 3 24.69 26.08 8.57
C TYR A 3 24.09 26.26 9.97
N HIS A 4 22.93 26.93 10.09
CA HIS A 4 22.12 26.86 11.31
C HIS A 4 21.08 25.74 11.16
N SER A 5 21.34 24.67 11.90
CA SER A 5 20.47 23.51 12.12
C SER A 5 19.22 23.94 12.89
N GLY A 6 18.04 23.81 12.27
CA GLY A 6 16.75 23.99 12.91
C GLY A 6 16.47 22.83 13.86
N TYR A 7 16.82 22.99 15.13
CA TYR A 7 16.49 22.05 16.18
C TYR A 7 14.98 22.17 16.49
N ILE A 8 14.18 21.24 15.96
CA ILE A 8 12.78 21.11 16.39
C ILE A 8 12.79 20.62 17.83
N ASP A 9 12.20 21.41 18.73
CA ASP A 9 12.10 21.08 20.15
C ASP A 9 11.33 19.77 20.34
N ARG A 10 12.08 18.70 20.66
CA ARG A 10 11.53 17.34 20.84
C ARG A 10 10.46 17.31 21.93
N ILE A 11 10.46 18.23 22.89
CA ILE A 11 9.47 18.31 23.96
C ILE A 11 8.15 18.86 23.43
N ALA A 12 8.20 19.86 22.54
CA ALA A 12 7.01 20.38 21.86
C ALA A 12 6.37 19.32 20.95
N LEU A 13 7.19 18.55 20.22
CA LEU A 13 6.73 17.42 19.42
C LEU A 13 6.05 16.37 20.29
N ILE A 14 6.67 15.93 21.39
CA ILE A 14 6.11 14.92 22.31
C ILE A 14 4.81 15.40 22.97
N LYS A 15 4.72 16.68 23.35
CA LYS A 15 3.49 17.25 23.92
C LYS A 15 2.37 17.33 22.88
N TRP A 16 2.68 17.70 21.64
CA TRP A 16 1.74 17.67 20.52
C TRP A 16 1.28 16.24 20.21
N PHE A 17 2.21 15.28 20.16
CA PHE A 17 1.96 13.85 20.00
C PHE A 17 1.00 13.30 21.05
N ARG A 18 1.23 13.59 22.33
CA ARG A 18 0.35 13.16 23.42
C ARG A 18 -1.05 13.79 23.34
N LYS A 19 -1.13 15.04 22.90
CA LYS A 19 -2.41 15.74 22.72
C LYS A 19 -3.21 15.16 21.56
N TRP A 20 -2.56 14.77 20.46
CA TRP A 20 -3.20 14.14 19.30
C TRP A 20 -3.61 12.68 19.58
N TYR A 21 -2.73 11.91 20.26
CA TYR A 21 -3.04 10.55 20.70
C TYR A 21 -4.22 10.51 21.69
N ALA A 22 -4.33 11.52 22.56
CA ALA A 22 -5.45 11.67 23.48
C ALA A 22 -6.73 12.20 22.81
N PHE A 23 -6.63 13.01 21.75
CA PHE A 23 -7.79 13.50 21.00
C PHE A 23 -8.49 12.37 20.21
N GLY A 24 -7.78 11.28 19.91
CA GLY A 24 -8.37 10.04 19.39
C GLY A 24 -9.08 9.18 20.45
N MET A 25 -9.07 9.59 21.74
CA MET A 25 -9.66 8.84 22.85
C MET A 25 -10.57 9.73 23.71
N SER A 26 -11.74 10.10 23.20
CA SER A 26 -12.88 10.72 23.92
C SER A 26 -13.92 11.10 22.86
N THR A 27 -15.18 10.69 22.79
CA THR A 27 -16.19 10.21 23.75
C THR A 27 -17.39 9.72 22.91
N GLY A 28 -18.07 8.67 23.37
CA GLY A 28 -19.50 8.35 23.19
C GLY A 28 -20.30 8.71 21.93
N GLU A 29 -21.04 7.68 21.47
CA GLU A 29 -22.33 7.71 20.76
C GLU A 29 -22.37 7.84 19.22
N GLY A 30 -22.94 6.80 18.61
CA GLY A 30 -23.34 6.73 17.21
C GLY A 30 -22.57 5.65 16.46
N ASN A 31 -23.28 4.64 15.96
CA ASN A 31 -22.81 3.60 15.03
C ASN A 31 -22.35 4.26 13.71
N LYS A 32 -21.22 4.97 13.75
CA LYS A 32 -20.48 5.44 12.59
C LYS A 32 -19.59 4.28 12.16
N SER A 33 -19.69 3.91 10.89
CA SER A 33 -18.85 2.89 10.27
C SER A 33 -17.40 3.01 10.78
N LYS A 34 -16.85 1.93 11.36
CA LYS A 34 -15.42 1.80 11.74
C LYS A 34 -14.47 2.08 10.57
N TYR A 35 -15.01 2.07 9.35
CA TYR A 35 -14.32 2.15 8.06
C TYR A 35 -14.44 3.56 7.48
N ARG A 36 -13.29 4.16 7.15
CA ARG A 36 -13.13 5.48 6.52
C ARG A 36 -13.11 5.39 5.00
N SER A 37 -13.56 6.42 4.27
CA SER A 37 -13.31 6.55 2.83
C SER A 37 -11.85 6.90 2.51
N ILE A 38 -11.30 6.35 1.43
CA ILE A 38 -9.95 6.70 0.97
C ILE A 38 -9.80 8.20 0.69
N ASP A 39 -8.64 8.79 1.00
CA ASP A 39 -8.36 10.19 0.67
C ASP A 39 -8.40 10.41 -0.85
N ILE A 40 -8.98 11.54 -1.27
CA ILE A 40 -9.23 11.86 -2.69
C ILE A 40 -7.96 11.81 -3.55
N LYS A 41 -6.79 12.06 -2.97
CA LYS A 41 -5.50 12.00 -3.65
C LYS A 41 -5.11 10.60 -4.11
N TYR A 42 -5.63 9.55 -3.46
CA TYR A 42 -5.34 8.15 -3.80
C TYR A 42 -6.43 7.52 -4.68
N THR A 43 -7.61 8.14 -4.77
CA THR A 43 -8.74 7.66 -5.59
C THR A 43 -8.36 7.30 -7.03
N PRO A 44 -7.51 8.08 -7.75
CA PRO A 44 -7.10 7.74 -9.11
C PRO A 44 -6.37 6.39 -9.25
N TRP A 45 -5.80 5.89 -8.15
CA TRP A 45 -4.95 4.70 -8.09
C TRP A 45 -5.65 3.49 -7.47
N VAL A 46 -6.94 3.59 -7.14
CA VAL A 46 -7.75 2.45 -6.66
C VAL A 46 -7.85 1.39 -7.74
N LEU A 47 -7.34 0.20 -7.40
CA LEU A 47 -7.43 -1.00 -8.23
C LEU A 47 -8.72 -1.76 -7.87
N LYS A 48 -8.95 -2.04 -6.59
CA LYS A 48 -10.13 -2.76 -6.09
C LYS A 48 -10.39 -2.44 -4.62
N GLU A 49 -11.66 -2.37 -4.24
CA GLU A 49 -12.10 -2.19 -2.85
C GLU A 49 -12.62 -3.51 -2.29
N TYR A 50 -12.23 -3.81 -1.05
CA TYR A 50 -12.68 -4.93 -0.26
C TYR A 50 -13.35 -4.41 1.02
N LYS A 51 -13.77 -5.31 1.92
CA LYS A 51 -14.50 -4.88 3.11
C LYS A 51 -13.64 -4.09 4.09
N TYR A 52 -12.41 -4.53 4.29
CA TYR A 52 -11.44 -3.99 5.25
C TYR A 52 -10.23 -3.36 4.55
N TRP A 53 -10.02 -3.61 3.27
CA TRP A 53 -8.83 -3.17 2.54
C TRP A 53 -9.18 -2.49 1.22
N THR A 54 -8.34 -1.54 0.82
CA THR A 54 -8.30 -1.02 -0.54
C THR A 54 -6.98 -1.40 -1.17
N LEU A 55 -7.02 -2.07 -2.32
CA LEU A 55 -5.85 -2.33 -3.14
C LEU A 55 -5.58 -1.11 -4.02
N LEU A 56 -4.40 -0.50 -3.87
CA LEU A 56 -3.99 0.72 -4.56
C LEU A 56 -2.73 0.48 -5.36
N LEU A 57 -2.68 1.01 -6.58
CA LEU A 57 -1.42 1.11 -7.31
C LEU A 57 -0.52 2.12 -6.60
N HIS A 58 0.76 1.79 -6.47
CA HIS A 58 1.73 2.79 -6.04
C HIS A 58 2.10 3.69 -7.24
N ASP A 59 2.10 4.99 -7.05
CA ASP A 59 2.51 5.97 -8.07
C ASP A 59 4.01 5.96 -8.40
N ASP A 60 4.84 5.23 -7.64
CA ASP A 60 6.26 4.99 -7.90
C ASP A 60 6.45 3.53 -8.31
N GLN A 61 6.35 3.32 -9.63
CA GLN A 61 6.40 2.01 -10.30
C GLN A 61 7.81 1.60 -10.69
N TRP A 62 8.71 1.54 -9.73
CA TRP A 62 10.09 1.09 -9.98
C TRP A 62 10.16 -0.41 -10.18
N TYR A 63 9.26 -1.05 -9.44
CA TYR A 63 8.87 -2.42 -9.58
C TYR A 63 7.53 -2.38 -10.29
N LEU A 64 7.49 -2.85 -11.54
CA LEU A 64 6.27 -2.88 -12.34
C LEU A 64 5.17 -3.64 -11.59
N GLY A 65 4.01 -3.04 -11.36
CA GLY A 65 2.94 -3.63 -10.54
C GLY A 65 3.14 -3.47 -9.03
N ARG A 66 3.92 -2.49 -8.56
CA ARG A 66 4.00 -2.20 -7.12
C ARG A 66 2.66 -1.65 -6.62
N ALA A 67 2.20 -2.13 -5.47
CA ALA A 67 0.93 -1.73 -4.90
C ALA A 67 0.96 -1.61 -3.37
N TYR A 68 -0.17 -1.18 -2.83
CA TYR A 68 -0.49 -1.16 -1.41
C TYR A 68 -1.75 -1.95 -1.14
N VAL A 69 -1.75 -2.73 -0.06
CA VAL A 69 -2.98 -3.14 0.63
C VAL A 69 -3.19 -2.15 1.77
N TRP A 70 -4.16 -1.25 1.60
CA TRP A 70 -4.39 -0.11 2.48
C TRP A 70 -5.54 -0.40 3.45
N LEU A 71 -5.28 -0.33 4.76
CA LEU A 71 -6.30 -0.64 5.76
C LEU A 71 -7.36 0.46 5.78
N VAL A 72 -8.60 0.05 5.54
CA VAL A 72 -9.77 0.89 5.66
C VAL A 72 -10.15 0.90 7.14
N ARG A 73 -9.62 1.85 7.91
CA ARG A 73 -9.94 1.94 9.34
C ARG A 73 -9.73 3.38 9.82
N GLU A 74 -10.66 3.87 10.62
CA GLU A 74 -10.51 5.15 11.33
C GLU A 74 -9.53 5.01 12.51
N GLY A 75 -8.84 6.11 12.84
CA GLY A 75 -7.94 6.18 13.99
C GLY A 75 -6.53 6.64 13.63
N GLY A 76 -5.67 6.74 14.66
CA GLY A 76 -4.26 7.12 14.51
C GLY A 76 -3.40 6.00 13.93
N MET A 77 -2.12 5.96 14.31
CA MET A 77 -1.17 4.93 13.85
C MET A 77 -1.72 3.51 14.06
N GLN A 78 -1.84 2.76 12.97
CA GLN A 78 -2.31 1.37 12.98
C GLN A 78 -1.13 0.41 13.01
N ARG A 79 -1.08 -0.46 14.02
CA ARG A 79 -0.04 -1.48 14.13
C ARG A 79 -0.45 -2.77 13.44
N PHE A 80 0.52 -3.43 12.81
CA PHE A 80 0.30 -4.73 12.19
C PHE A 80 -0.21 -5.79 13.19
N SER A 81 0.30 -5.75 14.43
CA SER A 81 -0.12 -6.65 15.51
C SER A 81 -1.54 -6.42 16.03
N GLU A 82 -2.20 -5.33 15.61
CA GLU A 82 -3.55 -4.93 16.03
C GLU A 82 -4.59 -5.15 14.93
N LEU A 83 -4.22 -5.88 13.87
CA LEU A 83 -5.17 -6.37 12.87
C LEU A 83 -6.08 -7.41 13.52
N GLU A 84 -7.37 -7.26 13.28
CA GLU A 84 -8.36 -8.25 13.71
C GLU A 84 -8.34 -9.46 12.75
N ASN A 85 -8.73 -10.63 13.25
CA ASN A 85 -8.72 -11.86 12.45
C ASN A 85 -9.41 -11.71 11.07
N PRO A 86 -10.59 -11.07 10.95
CA PRO A 86 -11.23 -10.88 9.64
C PRO A 86 -10.41 -9.99 8.69
N GLU A 87 -9.73 -8.97 9.22
CA GLU A 87 -8.87 -8.09 8.42
C GLU A 87 -7.63 -8.83 7.97
N TYR A 88 -7.00 -9.62 8.84
CA TYR A 88 -5.84 -10.43 8.49
C TYR A 88 -6.17 -11.49 7.42
N ILE A 89 -7.32 -12.17 7.56
CA ILE A 89 -7.79 -13.16 6.58
C ILE A 89 -8.05 -12.50 5.22
N GLU A 90 -8.76 -11.36 5.20
CA GLU A 90 -9.02 -10.66 3.94
C GLU A 90 -7.72 -10.11 3.33
N MET A 91 -6.78 -9.60 4.13
CA MET A 91 -5.47 -9.15 3.64
C MET A 91 -4.73 -10.27 2.89
N LYS A 92 -4.72 -11.47 3.46
CA LYS A 92 -4.13 -12.66 2.80
C LYS A 92 -4.83 -12.96 1.47
N MET A 93 -6.16 -12.88 1.42
CA MET A 93 -6.91 -13.09 0.19
C MET A 93 -6.55 -12.04 -0.88
N VAL A 94 -6.47 -10.75 -0.50
CA VAL A 94 -6.06 -9.67 -1.41
C VAL A 94 -4.66 -9.95 -1.97
N MET A 95 -3.73 -10.38 -1.12
CA MET A 95 -2.36 -10.72 -1.53
C MET A 95 -2.34 -11.86 -2.55
N GLN A 96 -3.06 -12.96 -2.29
CA GLN A 96 -3.13 -14.11 -3.19
C GLN A 96 -3.77 -13.77 -4.53
N GLU A 97 -4.86 -12.98 -4.52
CA GLU A 97 -5.48 -12.49 -5.74
C GLU A 97 -4.52 -11.60 -6.54
N TYR A 98 -3.82 -10.69 -5.86
CA TYR A 98 -2.90 -9.79 -6.54
C TYR A 98 -1.66 -10.50 -7.09
N GLU A 99 -1.14 -11.49 -6.39
CA GLU A 99 -0.07 -12.38 -6.87
C GLU A 99 -0.47 -13.03 -8.19
N GLN A 100 -1.67 -13.61 -8.27
CA GLN A 100 -2.14 -14.26 -9.50
C GLN A 100 -2.28 -13.27 -10.67
N VAL A 101 -2.79 -12.07 -10.40
CA VAL A 101 -2.88 -10.99 -11.40
C VAL A 101 -1.50 -10.60 -11.91
N LEU A 102 -0.52 -10.42 -11.03
CA LEU A 102 0.83 -10.06 -11.41
C LEU A 102 1.56 -11.20 -12.14
N GLU A 103 1.33 -12.45 -11.76
CA GLU A 103 1.83 -13.63 -12.47
C GLU A 103 1.37 -13.62 -13.93
N ASN A 104 0.09 -13.37 -14.17
CA ASN A 104 -0.48 -13.34 -15.52
C ASN A 104 0.03 -12.16 -16.35
N LEU A 105 0.12 -10.98 -15.74
CA LEU A 105 0.45 -9.75 -16.48
C LEU A 105 1.96 -9.57 -16.68
N TYR A 106 2.75 -9.79 -15.64
CA TYR A 106 4.15 -9.37 -15.58
C TYR A 106 5.12 -10.47 -15.16
N ASN A 107 4.61 -11.60 -14.66
CA ASN A 107 5.37 -12.77 -14.24
C ASN A 107 6.59 -12.40 -13.37
N PRO A 108 6.37 -11.84 -12.16
CA PRO A 108 7.47 -11.54 -11.23
C PRO A 108 8.15 -12.83 -10.77
N ASP A 109 9.45 -12.73 -10.50
CA ASP A 109 10.23 -13.88 -10.03
C ASP A 109 9.94 -14.20 -8.54
N PHE A 110 9.62 -13.17 -7.74
CA PHE A 110 9.08 -13.31 -6.38
C PHE A 110 8.44 -12.01 -5.88
N MET A 111 7.78 -12.06 -4.73
CA MET A 111 7.17 -10.91 -4.06
C MET A 111 7.94 -10.51 -2.80
N ASN A 112 8.01 -9.20 -2.53
CA ASN A 112 8.36 -8.66 -1.23
C ASN A 112 7.15 -7.98 -0.60
N TYR A 113 7.04 -8.11 0.72
CA TYR A 113 5.98 -7.52 1.52
C TYR A 113 6.62 -6.67 2.61
N ALA A 114 6.21 -5.41 2.71
CA ALA A 114 6.75 -4.50 3.72
C ALA A 114 5.63 -3.75 4.43
N TRP A 115 5.56 -3.89 5.75
CA TRP A 115 4.73 -3.05 6.62
C TRP A 115 5.65 -2.10 7.37
N LEU A 116 5.62 -0.82 7.03
CA LEU A 116 6.50 0.19 7.60
C LEU A 116 5.66 1.28 8.25
N ALA A 117 6.13 1.77 9.41
CA ALA A 117 5.46 2.84 10.17
C ALA A 117 6.12 4.22 9.93
N ASN A 118 6.89 4.35 8.85
CA ASN A 118 7.57 5.60 8.49
C ASN A 118 6.56 6.59 7.89
N MET A 119 6.83 7.89 8.00
CA MET A 119 6.00 8.95 7.39
C MET A 119 4.51 8.91 7.80
N PHE A 120 4.20 8.35 8.96
CA PHE A 120 2.82 8.17 9.41
C PHE A 120 2.01 9.44 9.61
N VAL A 121 2.66 10.60 9.71
CA VAL A 121 1.94 11.88 9.69
C VAL A 121 1.39 12.17 8.30
N GLU A 122 2.13 11.83 7.23
CA GLU A 122 1.78 12.12 5.83
C GLU A 122 0.66 11.23 5.29
N HIS A 123 0.61 9.99 5.79
CA HIS A 123 -0.44 9.04 5.48
C HIS A 123 -1.44 8.86 6.63
N GLY A 124 -1.57 9.85 7.53
CA GLY A 124 -2.63 9.89 8.56
C GLY A 124 -2.64 8.75 9.57
N GLY A 125 -1.54 8.01 9.73
CA GLY A 125 -1.43 6.85 10.60
C GLY A 125 -1.92 5.55 9.98
N HIS A 126 -2.34 5.56 8.71
CA HIS A 126 -2.89 4.38 8.05
C HIS A 126 -1.87 3.23 7.94
N GLY A 127 -2.31 2.07 8.39
CA GLY A 127 -1.60 0.81 8.22
C GLY A 127 -1.73 0.34 6.78
N HIS A 128 -0.61 0.08 6.14
CA HIS A 128 -0.60 -0.42 4.77
C HIS A 128 0.56 -1.40 4.57
N LEU A 129 0.30 -2.42 3.78
CA LEU A 129 1.30 -3.38 3.34
C LEU A 129 1.71 -3.02 1.91
N HIS A 130 2.99 -2.75 1.69
CA HIS A 130 3.53 -2.68 0.34
C HIS A 130 3.60 -4.07 -0.28
N LEU A 131 3.09 -4.20 -1.50
CA LEU A 131 3.24 -5.37 -2.36
C LEU A 131 4.25 -5.02 -3.46
N ILE A 132 5.39 -5.71 -3.48
CA ILE A 132 6.54 -5.32 -4.27
C ILE A 132 6.99 -6.50 -5.14
N PRO A 133 6.56 -6.57 -6.40
CA PRO A 133 7.04 -7.60 -7.32
C PRO A 133 8.52 -7.40 -7.65
N ARG A 134 9.27 -8.50 -7.72
CA ARG A 134 10.72 -8.49 -7.92
C ARG A 134 11.06 -9.21 -9.21
N TYR A 135 12.05 -8.70 -9.93
CA TYR A 135 12.32 -9.12 -11.30
C TYR A 135 13.82 -9.40 -11.49
N ARG A 136 14.18 -10.63 -11.85
CA ARG A 136 15.58 -10.98 -12.13
C ARG A 136 16.09 -10.34 -13.42
N ASN A 137 15.19 -10.29 -14.40
CA ASN A 137 15.41 -9.72 -15.72
C ASN A 137 14.43 -8.56 -15.93
N GLU A 138 14.71 -7.66 -16.86
CA GLU A 138 13.82 -6.54 -17.17
C GLU A 138 12.42 -6.98 -17.64
N ARG A 139 11.45 -6.09 -17.53
CA ARG A 139 10.11 -6.21 -18.13
C ARG A 139 9.85 -4.98 -18.99
N ILE A 140 9.26 -5.19 -20.16
CA ILE A 140 8.86 -4.09 -21.05
C ILE A 140 7.33 -4.02 -21.02
N PHE A 141 6.80 -2.86 -20.67
CA PHE A 141 5.37 -2.59 -20.66
C PHE A 141 5.09 -1.22 -21.27
N ALA A 142 4.15 -1.15 -22.22
CA ALA A 142 3.80 0.08 -22.93
C ALA A 142 5.02 0.86 -23.47
N GLY A 143 6.02 0.14 -24.00
CA GLY A 143 7.27 0.72 -24.51
C GLY A 143 8.24 1.25 -23.45
N THR A 144 7.94 1.06 -22.16
CA THR A 144 8.81 1.44 -21.03
C THR A 144 9.49 0.20 -20.46
N THR A 145 10.80 0.27 -20.24
CA THR A 145 11.58 -0.79 -19.61
C THR A 145 11.62 -0.59 -18.10
N PHE A 146 11.28 -1.64 -17.35
CA PHE A 146 11.33 -1.71 -15.90
C PHE A 146 12.46 -2.67 -15.49
N ILE A 147 13.38 -2.18 -14.67
CA ILE A 147 14.57 -2.91 -14.23
C ILE A 147 14.61 -2.92 -12.71
N ASP A 148 14.71 -4.10 -12.10
CA ASP A 148 14.98 -4.23 -10.67
C ASP A 148 16.49 -4.02 -10.40
N GLY A 149 16.89 -2.76 -10.21
CA GLY A 149 18.28 -2.40 -9.89
C GLY A 149 18.80 -2.98 -8.55
N ARG A 150 17.92 -3.60 -7.75
CA ARG A 150 18.25 -4.13 -6.41
C ARG A 150 17.93 -5.60 -6.27
N TRP A 151 17.98 -6.37 -7.36
CA TRP A 151 17.76 -7.81 -7.33
C TRP A 151 18.61 -8.50 -6.24
N GLY A 152 17.96 -9.36 -5.43
CA GLY A 152 18.61 -10.05 -4.30
C GLY A 152 18.95 -9.17 -3.09
N LYS A 153 18.53 -7.89 -3.07
CA LYS A 153 18.73 -6.94 -1.96
C LYS A 153 17.40 -6.38 -1.46
N ASN A 154 17.46 -5.59 -0.38
CA ASN A 154 16.33 -4.77 0.06
C ASN A 154 15.86 -3.88 -1.11
N TYR A 155 14.54 -3.75 -1.29
CA TYR A 155 13.91 -2.97 -2.36
C TYR A 155 14.16 -1.45 -2.25
N SER A 156 14.66 -0.99 -1.10
CA SER A 156 14.96 0.40 -0.76
C SER A 156 16.43 0.52 -0.27
N PRO A 157 17.07 1.71 -0.36
CA PRO A 157 16.63 2.94 -1.00
C PRO A 157 16.75 2.84 -2.50
N SER A 158 16.44 3.93 -3.14
CA SER A 158 15.62 3.84 -4.30
C SER A 158 16.33 4.68 -5.43
N GLU A 159 16.52 4.16 -6.65
CA GLU A 159 17.02 4.87 -7.87
C GLU A 159 15.98 5.78 -8.56
N GLU A 160 16.38 6.92 -9.12
CA GLU A 160 15.49 7.87 -9.83
C GLU A 160 14.87 7.26 -11.11
N PHE A 161 13.80 6.48 -10.97
CA PHE A 161 12.97 6.06 -12.10
C PHE A 161 11.51 6.35 -11.77
N LYS A 162 10.84 7.20 -12.54
CA LYS A 162 9.39 7.41 -12.42
C LYS A 162 8.81 7.36 -13.83
N PRO A 163 7.99 6.35 -14.16
CA PRO A 163 7.39 6.31 -15.48
C PRO A 163 6.41 7.46 -15.66
N ALA A 164 6.18 7.87 -16.91
CA ALA A 164 5.24 8.93 -17.23
C ALA A 164 3.81 8.57 -16.77
N GLU A 165 3.00 9.58 -16.47
CA GLU A 165 1.65 9.38 -15.92
C GLU A 165 0.75 8.51 -16.81
N ASN A 166 0.86 8.66 -18.14
CA ASN A 166 0.12 7.81 -19.08
C ASN A 166 0.52 6.32 -18.99
N ILE A 167 1.76 6.02 -18.59
CA ILE A 167 2.22 4.65 -18.34
C ILE A 167 1.64 4.15 -17.02
N LEU A 168 1.61 4.97 -15.95
CA LEU A 168 0.95 4.63 -14.69
C LEU A 168 -0.54 4.31 -14.89
N ILE A 169 -1.24 5.09 -15.71
CA ILE A 169 -2.64 4.86 -16.09
C ILE A 169 -2.79 3.51 -16.80
N GLN A 170 -1.91 3.20 -17.76
CA GLN A 170 -1.95 1.91 -18.46
C GLN A 170 -1.67 0.72 -17.54
N ILE A 171 -0.74 0.84 -16.59
CA ILE A 171 -0.46 -0.19 -15.58
C ILE A 171 -1.73 -0.42 -14.73
N ARG A 172 -2.31 0.67 -14.21
CA ARG A 172 -3.56 0.62 -13.44
C ARG A 172 -4.65 -0.09 -14.21
N ASP A 173 -4.90 0.31 -15.46
CA ASP A 173 -6.01 -0.22 -16.25
C ASP A 173 -5.79 -1.69 -16.62
N ALA A 174 -4.55 -2.09 -16.95
CA ALA A 174 -4.22 -3.49 -17.18
C ALA A 174 -4.52 -4.37 -15.95
N ILE A 175 -4.08 -3.93 -14.76
CA ILE A 175 -4.33 -4.64 -13.51
C ILE A 175 -5.82 -4.68 -13.16
N LYS A 176 -6.55 -3.57 -13.35
CA LYS A 176 -8.00 -3.52 -13.08
C LYS A 176 -8.78 -4.45 -14.00
N ASN A 177 -8.40 -4.50 -15.27
CA ASN A 177 -9.01 -5.41 -16.23
C ASN A 177 -8.78 -6.87 -15.81
N GLU A 178 -7.56 -7.25 -15.45
CA GLU A 178 -7.27 -8.62 -15.00
C GLU A 178 -7.99 -8.98 -13.69
N LEU A 179 -8.07 -8.05 -12.73
CA LEU A 179 -8.86 -8.22 -11.50
C LEU A 179 -10.36 -8.43 -11.77
N SER A 180 -10.87 -7.94 -12.90
CA SER A 180 -12.28 -8.05 -13.28
C SER A 180 -12.62 -9.34 -14.02
N THR A 181 -11.63 -9.99 -14.65
CA THR A 181 -11.82 -11.22 -15.42
C THR A 181 -11.69 -12.48 -14.56
N MET A 182 -11.02 -12.38 -13.41
CA MET A 182 -10.82 -13.49 -12.49
C MET A 182 -11.99 -13.68 -11.52
N ASP A 183 -12.51 -14.91 -11.43
CA ASP A 183 -13.51 -15.29 -10.43
C ASP A 183 -12.85 -15.93 -9.19
N PHE A 184 -12.58 -15.09 -8.18
CA PHE A 184 -12.02 -15.53 -6.90
C PHE A 184 -13.06 -16.06 -5.91
N SER A 185 -14.35 -16.11 -6.26
CA SER A 185 -15.41 -16.59 -5.37
C SER A 185 -15.29 -18.08 -5.03
N SER A 186 -14.56 -18.85 -5.85
CA SER A 186 -14.33 -20.29 -5.70
C SER A 186 -13.25 -20.66 -4.66
N ASN A 187 -12.34 -19.73 -4.29
CA ASN A 187 -11.23 -20.01 -3.36
C ASN A 187 -11.60 -19.89 -1.87
N ILE A 188 -12.83 -19.47 -1.55
CA ILE A 188 -13.29 -19.26 -0.17
C ILE A 188 -13.57 -20.59 0.56
N VAL A 189 -13.72 -21.71 -0.15
CA VAL A 189 -14.17 -22.99 0.42
C VAL A 189 -13.11 -23.71 1.28
N HIS A 190 -11.82 -23.33 1.20
CA HIS A 190 -10.73 -24.07 1.85
C HIS A 190 -10.02 -23.39 3.03
N LEU A 191 -10.59 -22.32 3.60
CA LEU A 191 -10.03 -21.65 4.79
C LEU A 191 -10.84 -21.90 6.08
N ARG A 192 -11.50 -23.06 6.21
CA ARG A 192 -12.15 -23.51 7.46
C ARG A 192 -11.22 -24.37 8.30
#